data_AF-A0A963RP31-F1
#
_entry.id   AF-A0A963RP31-F1
#
_cell.length_a   1.000
_cell.length_b   1.000
_cell.length_c   1.000
_cell.angle_alpha   90.00
_cell.angle_beta   90.00
_cell.angle_gamma   90.00
#
_symmetry.space_group_name_H-M   'P 1'
#
loop_
_entity.id
_entity.type
_entity.pdbx_description
1 polymer ?
#
loop_
_entity_poly.entity_id
_entity_poly.type
_entity_poly.pdbx_seq_one_letter_code
_entity_poly.pdbx_strand_id
1 'polypeptide(L)'
;LGLAGLVLVVWHKLGVGEVTGANVALALGALASITVGTLVQKAHVRPCDVRTANTVQLLAAFAVTAPLALALETEPIVLHPELVGAMAWSVLGLTLGGSSLLYLLIQRGAATRVSSLMYLVPPCTALLAWLLFDEALTAGVLLGLVLTALGVGLVVRAPARR
;
A
#
# COMPACT_ATOMS: atom_id res chain seq x y z
N LEU A 1 4.51 16.16 9.19
CA LEU A 1 3.05 16.13 9.47
C LEU A 1 2.38 14.86 8.97
N GLY A 2 2.45 14.50 7.68
CA GLY A 2 1.89 13.23 7.18
C GLY A 2 2.44 11.98 7.89
N LEU A 3 3.75 11.92 8.13
CA LEU A 3 4.39 10.83 8.88
C LEU A 3 3.95 10.79 10.36
N ALA A 4 3.77 11.95 11.00
CA ALA A 4 3.27 12.03 12.37
C ALA A 4 1.78 11.59 12.47
N GLY A 5 0.97 11.92 11.46
CA GLY A 5 -0.41 11.45 11.34
C GLY A 5 -0.50 9.92 11.11
N LEU A 6 0.40 9.37 10.29
CA LEU A 6 0.51 7.92 10.09
C LEU A 6 0.87 7.20 11.41
N VAL A 7 1.86 7.73 12.14
CA VAL A 7 2.25 7.17 13.45
C VAL A 7 1.07 7.19 14.43
N LEU A 8 0.30 8.28 14.49
CA LEU A 8 -0.90 8.38 15.34
C LEU A 8 -1.99 7.36 14.98
N VAL A 9 -2.24 7.15 13.68
CA VAL A 9 -3.24 6.16 13.21
C VAL A 9 -2.80 4.73 13.53
N VAL A 10 -1.51 4.43 13.36
CA VAL A 10 -0.96 3.08 13.58
C VAL A 10 -0.71 2.79 15.06
N TRP A 11 -0.49 3.81 15.90
CA TRP A 11 -0.22 3.68 17.34
C TRP A 11 -1.29 2.87 18.07
N HIS A 12 -2.57 3.06 17.71
CA HIS A 12 -3.65 2.32 18.34
C HIS A 12 -3.65 0.83 17.96
N LYS A 13 -3.21 0.48 16.74
CA LYS A 13 -3.07 -0.92 16.30
C LYS A 13 -1.81 -1.60 16.86
N LEU A 14 -0.81 -0.84 17.31
CA LEU A 14 0.38 -1.36 18.00
C LEU A 14 0.10 -1.80 19.45
N GLY A 15 -0.95 -1.28 20.09
CA GLY A 15 -1.28 -1.56 21.49
C GLY A 15 -2.04 -2.85 21.76
N VAL A 16 -2.40 -3.61 20.72
CA VAL A 16 -3.30 -4.79 20.83
C VAL A 16 -2.56 -6.09 21.22
N GLY A 17 -1.24 -6.02 21.50
CA GLY A 17 -0.48 -7.14 22.06
C GLY A 17 0.17 -8.09 21.03
N GLU A 18 0.08 -7.81 19.73
CA GLU A 18 0.64 -8.64 18.66
C GLU A 18 2.08 -8.23 18.22
N VAL A 19 2.67 -7.24 18.87
CA VAL A 19 3.99 -6.71 18.52
C VAL A 19 5.08 -7.49 19.24
N THR A 20 5.56 -8.56 18.62
CA THR A 20 6.75 -9.30 19.08
C THR A 20 8.01 -8.74 18.42
N GLY A 21 9.18 -8.90 19.06
CA GLY A 21 10.47 -8.50 18.47
C GLY A 21 10.74 -9.18 17.12
N ALA A 22 10.24 -10.40 16.93
CA ALA A 22 10.30 -11.11 15.65
C ALA A 22 9.47 -10.44 14.56
N ASN A 23 8.23 -10.02 14.86
CA ASN A 23 7.36 -9.33 13.90
C ASN A 23 7.97 -7.98 13.45
N VAL A 24 8.57 -7.24 14.40
CA VAL A 24 9.28 -6.00 14.09
C VAL A 24 10.50 -6.24 13.23
N ALA A 25 11.30 -7.28 13.54
CA ALA A 25 12.47 -7.64 12.73
C ALA A 25 12.09 -8.04 11.30
N LEU A 26 11.02 -8.82 11.13
CA LEU A 26 10.48 -9.17 9.81
C LEU A 26 9.96 -7.95 9.06
N ALA A 27 9.27 -7.02 9.72
CA ALA A 27 8.80 -5.78 9.10
C ALA A 27 9.96 -4.89 8.63
N LEU A 28 11.01 -4.75 9.45
CA LEU A 28 12.23 -4.04 9.07
C LEU A 28 12.96 -4.74 7.92
N GLY A 29 13.01 -6.08 7.94
CA GLY A 29 13.57 -6.88 6.85
C GLY A 29 12.79 -6.72 5.54
N ALA A 30 11.46 -6.67 5.60
CA ALA A 30 10.61 -6.38 4.45
C ALA A 30 10.86 -4.96 3.90
N LEU A 31 10.97 -3.97 4.80
CA LEU A 31 11.29 -2.58 4.43
C LEU A 31 12.67 -2.44 3.78
N ALA A 32 13.69 -3.12 4.34
CA ALA A 32 15.03 -3.15 3.76
C ALA A 32 15.01 -3.82 2.39
N SER A 33 14.33 -4.97 2.26
CA SER A 33 14.20 -5.72 1.01
C SER A 33 13.55 -4.89 -0.11
N ILE A 34 12.41 -4.22 0.16
CA ILE A 34 11.77 -3.39 -0.86
C ILE A 34 12.62 -2.17 -1.23
N THR A 35 13.34 -1.59 -0.27
CA THR A 35 14.24 -0.46 -0.52
C THR A 35 15.42 -0.87 -1.38
N VAL A 36 16.10 -1.96 -1.04
CA VAL A 36 17.23 -2.48 -1.83
C VAL A 36 16.74 -2.91 -3.22
N GLY A 37 15.62 -3.63 -3.31
CA GLY A 37 15.05 -4.07 -4.58
C GLY A 37 14.74 -2.90 -5.52
N THR A 38 14.11 -1.84 -5.01
CA THR A 38 13.81 -0.64 -5.82
C THR A 38 15.06 0.15 -6.21
N LEU A 39 16.08 0.23 -5.34
CA LEU A 39 17.36 0.87 -5.66
C LEU A 39 18.13 0.07 -6.73
N VAL A 40 18.21 -1.25 -6.60
CA VAL A 40 18.86 -2.13 -7.59
C VAL A 40 18.14 -2.06 -8.92
N GLN A 41 16.81 -2.10 -8.92
CA GLN A 41 15.99 -1.93 -10.12
C GLN A 41 16.29 -0.60 -10.79
N LYS A 42 16.31 0.51 -10.04
CA LYS A 42 16.63 1.84 -10.58
C LYS A 42 18.06 1.93 -11.13
N ALA A 43 19.03 1.27 -10.49
CA ALA A 43 20.43 1.34 -10.87
C ALA A 43 20.77 0.48 -12.10
N HIS A 44 20.12 -0.67 -12.27
CA HIS A 44 20.51 -1.67 -13.28
C HIS A 44 19.49 -1.85 -14.41
N VAL A 45 18.22 -1.48 -14.21
CA VAL A 45 17.16 -1.68 -15.22
C VAL A 45 17.02 -0.43 -16.07
N ARG A 46 17.22 -0.59 -17.38
CA ARG A 46 16.99 0.49 -18.37
C ARG A 46 15.50 0.84 -18.44
N PRO A 47 15.12 2.04 -18.91
CA PRO A 47 13.73 2.39 -19.16
C PRO A 47 13.08 1.31 -20.03
N CYS A 48 12.11 0.60 -19.46
CA CYS A 48 11.36 -0.44 -20.13
C CYS A 48 9.86 -0.11 -20.01
N ASP A 49 9.06 -0.75 -20.87
CA ASP A 49 7.61 -0.62 -20.77
C ASP A 49 7.14 -1.07 -19.37
N VAL A 50 6.33 -0.23 -18.74
CA VAL A 50 5.79 -0.45 -17.39
C VAL A 50 5.05 -1.78 -17.30
N ARG A 51 4.38 -2.20 -18.37
CA ARG A 51 3.64 -3.47 -18.43
C ARG A 51 4.61 -4.64 -18.38
N THR A 52 5.70 -4.58 -19.14
CA THR A 52 6.73 -5.63 -19.15
C THR A 52 7.44 -5.71 -17.81
N ALA A 53 7.79 -4.57 -17.21
CA ALA A 53 8.38 -4.50 -15.87
C ALA A 53 7.47 -5.14 -14.81
N ASN A 54 6.18 -4.78 -14.82
CA ASN A 54 5.20 -5.30 -13.87
C ASN A 54 4.99 -6.81 -14.03
N THR A 55 4.92 -7.32 -15.26
CA THR A 55 4.78 -8.75 -15.52
C THR A 55 5.97 -9.54 -14.99
N VAL A 56 7.20 -9.08 -15.24
CA VAL A 56 8.41 -9.75 -14.73
C VAL A 56 8.46 -9.71 -13.20
N GLN A 57 8.07 -8.58 -12.59
CA GLN A 57 8.04 -8.45 -11.13
C GLN A 57 7.00 -9.39 -10.50
N LEU A 58 5.81 -9.52 -11.08
CA LEU A 58 4.78 -10.45 -10.62
C LEU A 58 5.18 -11.91 -10.83
N LEU A 59 5.83 -12.24 -11.95
CA LEU A 59 6.36 -13.59 -12.19
C LEU A 59 7.46 -13.96 -11.20
N ALA A 60 8.38 -13.03 -10.92
CA ALA A 60 9.43 -13.23 -9.92
C ALA A 60 8.83 -13.40 -8.51
N ALA A 61 7.85 -12.56 -8.15
CA ALA A 61 7.14 -12.71 -6.89
C ALA A 61 6.46 -14.08 -6.80
N PHE A 62 5.73 -14.49 -7.84
CA PHE A 62 5.08 -15.80 -7.90
C PHE A 62 6.08 -16.96 -7.78
N ALA A 63 7.21 -16.90 -8.48
CA ALA A 63 8.24 -17.94 -8.44
C ALA A 63 8.85 -18.10 -7.04
N VAL A 64 8.91 -17.04 -6.24
CA VAL A 64 9.40 -17.07 -4.86
C VAL A 64 8.29 -17.48 -3.89
N THR A 65 7.09 -16.90 -4.01
CA THR A 65 5.99 -17.13 -3.06
C THR A 65 5.32 -18.48 -3.25
N ALA A 66 5.23 -19.02 -4.47
CA ALA A 66 4.61 -20.32 -4.72
C ALA A 66 5.27 -21.49 -3.96
N PRO A 67 6.60 -21.70 -3.99
CA PRO A 67 7.24 -22.76 -3.21
C PRO A 67 7.13 -22.52 -1.70
N LEU A 68 7.16 -21.27 -1.24
CA LEU A 68 6.95 -20.92 0.17
C LEU A 68 5.53 -21.29 0.62
N ALA A 69 4.51 -20.96 -0.20
CA ALA A 69 3.12 -21.33 0.08
C ALA A 69 2.96 -22.85 0.16
N LEU A 70 3.51 -23.60 -0.80
CA LEU A 70 3.46 -25.07 -0.79
C LEU A 70 4.19 -25.71 0.40
N ALA A 71 5.22 -25.05 0.94
CA ALA A 71 6.01 -25.57 2.05
C ALA A 71 5.46 -25.19 3.44
N LEU A 72 4.81 -24.02 3.55
CA LEU A 72 4.36 -23.45 4.83
C LEU A 72 2.85 -23.60 5.03
N GLU A 73 2.05 -23.57 3.98
CA GLU A 73 0.60 -23.70 4.09
C GLU A 73 0.18 -25.18 4.04
N THR A 74 -0.46 -25.63 5.12
CA THR A 74 -0.95 -27.01 5.27
C THR A 74 -2.47 -27.12 5.09
N GLU A 75 -3.18 -26.00 5.11
CA GLU A 75 -4.63 -25.95 4.98
C GLU A 75 -5.08 -25.97 3.51
N PRO A 76 -6.14 -26.74 3.16
CA PRO A 76 -6.70 -26.73 1.82
C PRO A 76 -7.45 -25.43 1.54
N ILE A 77 -7.26 -24.88 0.34
CA ILE A 77 -8.00 -23.69 -0.12
C ILE A 77 -9.47 -24.07 -0.32
N VAL A 78 -10.36 -23.44 0.45
CA VAL A 78 -11.80 -23.56 0.25
C VAL A 78 -12.28 -22.42 -0.64
N LEU A 79 -12.69 -22.78 -1.87
CA LEU A 79 -13.16 -21.81 -2.84
C LEU A 79 -14.60 -21.41 -2.53
N HIS A 80 -14.78 -20.16 -2.12
CA HIS A 80 -16.09 -19.53 -2.00
C HIS A 80 -16.22 -18.35 -2.96
N PRO A 81 -17.43 -17.98 -3.39
CA PRO A 81 -17.65 -16.86 -4.32
C PRO A 81 -17.03 -15.55 -3.84
N GLU A 82 -17.03 -15.30 -2.53
CA GLU A 82 -16.42 -14.10 -1.94
C GLU A 82 -14.90 -14.09 -2.10
N LEU A 83 -14.24 -15.24 -1.90
CA LEU A 83 -12.80 -15.38 -2.10
C LEU A 83 -12.43 -15.14 -3.57
N VAL A 84 -13.18 -15.75 -4.49
CA VAL A 84 -12.96 -15.55 -5.94
C VAL A 84 -13.20 -14.10 -6.33
N GLY A 85 -14.24 -13.46 -5.79
CA GLY A 85 -14.52 -12.03 -6.00
C GLY A 85 -13.39 -11.13 -5.49
N ALA A 86 -12.88 -11.38 -4.29
CA ALA A 86 -11.77 -10.62 -3.71
C ALA A 86 -10.46 -10.81 -4.50
N MET A 87 -10.17 -12.03 -4.97
CA MET A 87 -9.04 -12.30 -5.84
C MET A 87 -9.19 -11.59 -7.19
N ALA A 88 -10.36 -11.67 -7.82
CA ALA A 88 -10.64 -11.00 -9.08
C ALA A 88 -10.49 -9.47 -8.94
N TRP A 89 -10.99 -8.89 -7.85
CA TRP A 89 -10.80 -7.47 -7.55
C TRP A 89 -9.33 -7.09 -7.37
N SER A 90 -8.57 -7.90 -6.65
CA SER A 90 -7.14 -7.64 -6.41
C SER A 90 -6.33 -7.72 -7.71
N VAL A 91 -6.63 -8.70 -8.56
CA VAL A 91 -5.94 -8.86 -9.85
C VAL A 91 -6.37 -7.78 -10.84
N LEU A 92 -7.68 -7.58 -11.05
CA LEU A 92 -8.19 -6.65 -12.07
C LEU A 92 -8.18 -5.19 -11.59
N GLY A 93 -8.76 -4.92 -10.43
CA GLY A 93 -8.90 -3.57 -9.90
C GLY A 93 -7.56 -2.98 -9.49
N LEU A 94 -6.82 -3.67 -8.62
CA LEU A 94 -5.56 -3.12 -8.08
C LEU A 94 -4.42 -3.16 -9.10
N THR A 95 -4.27 -4.25 -9.86
CA THR A 95 -3.15 -4.38 -10.81
C THR A 95 -3.44 -3.65 -12.11
N LEU A 96 -4.47 -4.05 -12.87
CA LEU A 96 -4.76 -3.41 -14.15
C LEU A 96 -5.27 -1.98 -13.97
N GLY A 97 -6.20 -1.75 -13.04
CA GLY A 97 -6.73 -0.41 -12.76
C GLY A 97 -5.67 0.52 -12.16
N GLY A 98 -4.97 0.08 -11.11
CA GLY A 98 -3.93 0.87 -10.44
C GLY A 98 -2.76 1.23 -11.36
N SER A 99 -2.19 0.26 -12.09
CA SER A 99 -1.08 0.53 -13.01
C SER A 99 -1.50 1.41 -14.19
N SER A 100 -2.70 1.21 -14.74
CA SER A 100 -3.21 2.04 -15.84
C SER A 100 -3.46 3.48 -15.39
N LEU A 101 -4.03 3.67 -14.20
CA LEU A 101 -4.27 5.00 -13.64
C LEU A 101 -2.96 5.73 -13.36
N LEU A 102 -1.97 5.04 -12.80
CA LEU A 102 -0.63 5.60 -12.58
C LEU A 102 0.01 6.02 -13.91
N TYR A 103 -0.08 5.18 -14.94
CA TYR A 103 0.44 5.49 -16.26
C TYR A 103 -0.25 6.72 -16.88
N LEU A 104 -1.58 6.80 -16.79
CA LEU A 104 -2.36 7.97 -17.21
C LEU A 104 -1.96 9.25 -16.45
N LEU A 105 -1.71 9.15 -15.14
CA LEU A 105 -1.31 10.30 -14.31
C LEU A 105 0.12 10.77 -14.60
N ILE A 106 1.04 9.85 -14.91
CA ILE A 106 2.40 10.17 -15.35
C ILE A 106 2.36 10.89 -16.70
N GLN A 107 1.58 10.39 -17.67
CA GLN A 107 1.42 11.04 -18.98
C GLN A 107 0.84 12.46 -18.87
N ARG A 108 0.00 12.72 -17.86
CA ARG A 108 -0.57 14.04 -17.60
C ARG A 108 0.36 14.98 -16.82
N GLY A 109 1.62 14.61 -16.57
CA GLY A 109 2.63 15.47 -15.95
C GLY A 109 2.43 15.75 -14.46
N ALA A 110 1.60 14.95 -13.78
CA ALA A 110 1.17 15.19 -12.40
C ALA A 110 1.97 14.42 -11.34
N ALA A 111 3.22 14.03 -11.61
CA ALA A 111 4.02 13.16 -10.74
C ALA A 111 4.07 13.63 -9.27
N THR A 112 4.17 14.94 -9.03
CA THR A 112 4.18 15.53 -7.69
C THR A 112 2.81 15.46 -6.99
N ARG A 113 1.72 15.49 -7.77
CA ARG A 113 0.33 15.40 -7.28
C ARG A 113 -0.06 13.94 -6.95
N VAL A 114 0.58 12.96 -7.59
CA VAL A 114 0.38 11.52 -7.28
C VAL A 114 1.01 11.14 -5.95
N SER A 115 2.20 11.66 -5.64
CA SER A 115 2.87 11.45 -4.35
C SER A 115 2.03 11.93 -3.16
N SER A 116 1.37 13.09 -3.28
CA SER A 116 0.49 13.60 -2.23
C SER A 116 -0.80 12.78 -2.08
N LEU A 117 -1.33 12.22 -3.18
CA LEU A 117 -2.49 11.31 -3.17
C LEU A 117 -2.20 10.02 -2.39
N MET A 118 -0.97 9.50 -2.45
CA MET A 118 -0.57 8.29 -1.72
C MET A 118 -0.60 8.50 -0.19
N TYR A 119 -0.37 9.73 0.30
CA TYR A 119 -0.54 10.06 1.72
C TYR A 119 -2.00 10.12 2.17
N LEU A 120 -2.95 10.18 1.24
CA LEU A 120 -4.39 10.15 1.53
C LEU A 120 -4.95 8.73 1.52
N VAL A 121 -4.14 7.72 1.17
CA VAL A 121 -4.56 6.31 1.19
C VAL A 121 -4.95 5.85 2.60
N PRO A 122 -4.14 6.06 3.66
CA PRO A 122 -4.51 5.64 5.01
C PRO A 122 -5.87 6.18 5.50
N PRO A 123 -6.19 7.48 5.36
CA PRO A 123 -7.49 8.00 5.77
C PRO A 123 -8.65 7.49 4.90
N CYS A 124 -8.48 7.33 3.59
CA CYS A 124 -9.50 6.73 2.73
C CYS A 124 -9.78 5.27 3.12
N THR A 125 -8.73 4.49 3.43
CA THR A 125 -8.88 3.10 3.90
C THR A 125 -9.60 3.04 5.24
N ALA A 126 -9.32 3.97 6.17
CA ALA A 126 -10.01 4.03 7.46
C ALA A 126 -11.52 4.34 7.29
N LEU A 127 -11.87 5.25 6.37
CA LEU A 127 -13.28 5.55 6.06
C LEU A 127 -14.00 4.37 5.41
N LEU A 128 -13.35 3.67 4.48
CA LEU A 128 -13.89 2.46 3.88
C LEU A 128 -14.04 1.33 4.91
N ALA A 129 -13.09 1.20 5.83
CA ALA A 129 -13.16 0.19 6.89
C ALA A 129 -14.35 0.43 7.82
N TRP A 130 -14.58 1.69 8.21
CA TRP A 130 -15.77 2.07 8.97
C TRP A 130 -17.07 1.79 8.19
N LEU A 131 -17.12 2.17 6.90
CA LEU A 131 -18.33 2.02 6.09
C LEU A 131 -18.67 0.56 5.77
N LEU A 132 -17.65 -0.27 5.54
CA LEU A 132 -17.81 -1.62 4.99
C LEU A 132 -17.74 -2.72 6.06
N PHE A 133 -17.00 -2.51 7.14
CA PHE A 133 -16.79 -3.50 8.21
C PHE A 133 -17.37 -3.06 9.58
N ASP A 134 -18.04 -1.90 9.63
CA ASP A 134 -18.63 -1.33 10.87
C ASP A 134 -17.59 -1.19 12.01
N GLU A 135 -16.31 -1.02 11.64
CA GLU A 135 -15.21 -0.99 12.60
C GLU A 135 -15.31 0.29 13.44
N ALA A 136 -15.41 0.16 14.77
CA ALA A 136 -15.69 1.27 15.67
C ALA A 136 -14.63 2.38 15.52
N LEU A 137 -15.06 3.52 14.98
CA LEU A 137 -14.26 4.75 14.89
C LEU A 137 -13.95 5.26 16.30
N THR A 138 -12.88 4.75 16.90
CA THR A 138 -12.34 5.28 18.15
C THR A 138 -11.88 6.73 17.94
N ALA A 139 -11.97 7.55 18.98
CA ALA A 139 -11.59 8.96 18.94
C ALA A 139 -10.18 9.21 18.36
N GLY A 140 -9.27 8.23 18.53
CA GLY A 140 -7.92 8.24 17.95
C GLY A 140 -7.90 8.13 16.42
N VAL A 141 -8.76 7.31 15.82
CA VAL A 141 -8.89 7.17 14.35
C VAL A 141 -9.44 8.46 13.76
N LEU A 142 -10.43 9.07 14.42
CA LEU A 142 -11.02 10.34 13.99
C LEU A 142 -10.01 11.51 14.05
N LEU A 143 -9.22 11.58 15.13
CA LEU A 143 -8.12 12.54 15.27
C LEU A 143 -7.04 12.31 14.21
N GLY A 144 -6.66 11.05 13.97
CA GLY A 144 -5.69 10.67 12.94
C GLY A 144 -6.16 11.03 11.52
N LEU A 145 -7.44 10.82 11.23
CA LEU A 145 -8.10 11.20 9.98
C LEU A 145 -8.06 12.72 9.77
N VAL A 146 -8.43 13.49 10.79
CA VAL A 146 -8.41 14.96 10.74
C VAL A 146 -6.97 15.48 10.56
N LEU A 147 -5.99 14.93 11.29
CA LEU A 147 -4.59 15.34 11.18
C LEU A 147 -3.97 14.99 9.83
N THR A 148 -4.27 13.82 9.27
CA THR A 148 -3.81 13.45 7.93
C THR A 148 -4.50 14.29 6.85
N ALA A 149 -5.81 14.52 6.95
CA ALA A 149 -6.55 15.39 6.04
C ALA A 149 -6.04 16.84 6.07
N LEU A 150 -5.77 17.40 7.26
CA LEU A 150 -5.18 18.74 7.41
C LEU A 150 -3.74 18.78 6.89
N GLY A 151 -2.94 17.75 7.16
CA GLY A 151 -1.57 17.63 6.66
C GLY A 151 -1.50 17.58 5.14
N VAL A 152 -2.39 16.83 4.48
CA VAL A 152 -2.48 16.79 3.02
C VAL A 152 -3.06 18.10 2.49
N GLY A 153 -4.09 18.66 3.14
CA GLY A 153 -4.70 19.94 2.75
C GLY A 153 -3.73 21.11 2.76
N LEU A 154 -2.80 21.16 3.72
CA LEU A 154 -1.74 22.18 3.78
C LEU A 154 -0.70 22.03 2.66
N VAL A 155 -0.36 20.79 2.28
CA VAL A 155 0.57 20.52 1.17
C VAL A 155 -0.08 20.84 -0.18
N VAL A 156 -1.37 20.53 -0.35
CA VAL A 156 -2.12 20.82 -1.58
C VAL A 156 -2.41 22.32 -1.71
N ARG A 157 -2.51 23.06 -0.59
CA ARG A 157 -2.72 24.52 -0.59
C ARG A 157 -1.44 25.36 -0.62
N ALA A 158 -0.25 24.79 -0.46
CA ALA A 158 0.99 25.55 -0.60
C ALA A 158 1.07 26.07 -2.05
N PRO A 159 0.91 27.39 -2.30
CA PRO A 159 1.02 27.93 -3.64
C PRO A 159 2.46 27.69 -4.09
N ALA A 160 2.63 27.27 -5.34
CA ALA A 160 3.93 27.31 -6.00
C ALA A 160 4.46 28.75 -5.91
N ARG A 161 5.33 29.03 -4.94
CA ARG A 161 6.13 30.25 -4.94
C ARG A 161 7.13 30.10 -6.08
N ARG A 162 6.85 30.86 -7.14
CA ARG A 162 7.82 31.29 -8.15
C ARG A 162 9.04 31.90 -7.48
#